data_AF-A0A971VXN0-F1
#
_entry.id   AF-A0A971VXN0-F1
#
_cell.length_a   1.000
_cell.length_b   1.000
_cell.length_c   1.000
_cell.angle_alpha   90.00
_cell.angle_beta   90.00
_cell.angle_gamma   90.00
#
_symmetry.space_group_name_H-M   'P 1'
#
loop_
_entity.id
_entity.type
_entity.pdbx_description
1 polymer ?
#
loop_
_entity_poly.entity_id
_entity_poly.type
_entity_poly.pdbx_seq_one_letter_code
_entity_poly.pdbx_strand_id
1 'polypeptide(L)' 'GLPIVDITALKKEVEKLTGIPSPAEFDYDKVVAVVEYRDGTLIDTVYCRK' A
#
# COMPACT_ATOMS: atom_id res chain seq x y z
N GLY A 1 5.81 -0.81 -28.98
CA GLY A 1 4.81 -0.49 -27.94
C GLY A 1 5.20 -1.19 -26.66
N LEU A 2 4.79 -0.67 -25.51
CA LEU A 2 4.97 -1.37 -24.24
C LEU A 2 3.96 -2.52 -24.11
N PRO A 3 4.33 -3.64 -23.47
CA PRO A 3 3.39 -4.73 -23.22
C PRO A 3 2.29 -4.26 -22.28
N ILE A 4 1.03 -4.53 -22.65
CA ILE A 4 -0.13 -4.34 -21.77
C ILE A 4 -0.40 -5.66 -21.07
N VAL A 5 -0.44 -5.62 -19.75
CA VAL A 5 -0.65 -6.79 -18.91
C VAL A 5 -1.64 -6.46 -17.80
N ASP A 6 -2.25 -7.50 -17.24
CA ASP A 6 -3.12 -7.38 -16.07
C ASP A 6 -2.29 -6.99 -14.83
N ILE A 7 -2.83 -6.09 -13.99
CA ILE A 7 -2.14 -5.62 -12.79
C ILE A 7 -1.79 -6.76 -11.82
N THR A 8 -2.58 -7.83 -11.80
CA THR A 8 -2.31 -9.01 -10.97
C THR A 8 -1.16 -9.85 -11.49
N ALA A 9 -0.88 -9.80 -12.81
CA ALA A 9 0.31 -10.45 -13.38
C ALA A 9 1.58 -9.75 -12.92
N LEU A 10 1.59 -8.42 -12.89
CA LEU A 10 2.73 -7.62 -12.39
C LEU A 10 3.01 -7.91 -10.91
N LYS A 11 1.96 -7.99 -10.07
CA LYS A 11 2.12 -8.38 -8.66
C LYS A 11 2.80 -9.74 -8.51
N LYS A 12 2.32 -10.75 -9.24
CA LYS A 12 2.87 -12.12 -9.18
C LYS A 12 4.32 -12.17 -9.65
N GLU A 13 4.66 -11.40 -10.68
CA GLU A 13 6.02 -11.31 -11.18
C GLU A 13 6.97 -10.73 -10.13
N VAL A 14 6.59 -9.64 -9.48
CA VAL A 14 7.39 -9.03 -8.40
C VAL A 14 7.54 -9.99 -7.23
N GLU A 15 6.45 -10.60 -6.74
CA GLU A 15 6.50 -11.56 -5.63
C GLU A 15 7.35 -12.79 -5.96
N LYS A 16 7.43 -13.22 -7.22
CA LYS A 16 8.32 -14.31 -7.65
C LYS A 16 9.80 -13.92 -7.57
N LEU A 17 10.13 -12.65 -7.80
CA LEU A 17 11.50 -12.14 -7.79
C LEU A 17 11.97 -11.79 -6.38
N THR A 18 11.10 -11.21 -5.56
CA THR A 18 11.46 -10.66 -4.23
C THR A 18 10.97 -11.52 -3.07
N GLY A 19 10.09 -12.49 -3.33
CA GLY A 19 9.27 -13.11 -2.30
C GLY A 19 8.08 -12.23 -1.90
N ILE A 20 7.19 -12.80 -1.09
CA ILE A 20 6.07 -12.06 -0.49
C ILE A 20 6.59 -11.31 0.74
N PRO A 21 6.40 -9.97 0.81
CA PRO A 21 6.89 -9.20 1.93
C PRO A 21 6.17 -9.56 3.23
N SER A 22 6.91 -9.63 4.34
CA SER A 22 6.32 -9.73 5.67
C SER A 22 5.49 -8.47 5.98
N PRO A 23 4.32 -8.60 6.63
CA PRO A 23 3.52 -7.45 7.04
C PRO A 23 4.29 -6.52 7.99
N ALA A 24 4.09 -5.21 7.86
CA ALA A 24 4.63 -4.24 8.80
C ALA A 24 3.77 -4.17 10.08
N GLU A 25 4.41 -3.89 11.21
CA GLU A 25 3.75 -3.72 12.50
C GLU A 25 3.51 -2.24 12.81
N PHE A 26 2.27 -1.92 13.19
CA PHE A 26 1.84 -0.56 13.48
C PHE A 26 1.16 -0.47 14.86
N ASP A 27 1.28 0.70 15.47
CA ASP A 27 0.51 1.13 16.63
C ASP A 27 -0.74 1.88 16.14
N TYR A 28 -1.86 1.15 16.10
CA TYR A 28 -3.12 1.67 15.57
C TYR A 28 -3.81 2.69 16.49
N ASP A 29 -3.37 2.81 17.75
CA ASP A 29 -3.88 3.83 18.68
C ASP A 29 -3.20 5.19 18.43
N LYS A 30 -2.10 5.23 17.66
CA LYS A 30 -1.33 6.42 17.36
C LYS A 30 -1.39 6.80 15.88
N VAL A 31 -2.38 7.61 15.54
CA VAL A 31 -2.49 8.24 14.22
C VAL A 31 -1.46 9.36 14.08
N VAL A 32 -0.66 9.32 13.01
CA VAL A 32 0.37 10.32 12.71
C VAL A 32 -0.01 11.26 11.56
N ALA A 33 -0.90 10.82 10.66
CA ALA A 33 -1.47 11.66 9.61
C ALA A 33 -2.80 11.10 9.10
N VAL A 34 -3.60 11.95 8.47
CA VAL A 34 -4.80 11.56 7.71
C VAL A 34 -4.61 11.94 6.25
N VAL A 35 -5.13 11.11 5.35
CA VAL A 35 -5.08 11.34 3.91
C VAL A 35 -6.44 11.88 3.47
N GLU A 36 -6.45 13.16 3.12
CA GLU A 36 -7.62 13.84 2.56
C GLU A 36 -7.64 13.65 1.04
N TYR A 37 -8.80 13.23 0.52
CA TYR A 37 -9.06 13.12 -0.90
C TYR A 37 -9.40 14.50 -1.49
N ARG A 38 -9.42 14.56 -2.82
CA ARG A 38 -9.56 15.83 -3.57
C ARG A 38 -10.88 16.55 -3.30
N ASP A 39 -11.90 15.84 -2.83
CA ASP A 39 -13.22 16.38 -2.49
C ASP A 39 -13.39 16.71 -0.99
N GLY A 40 -12.32 16.59 -0.21
CA GLY A 40 -12.33 16.82 1.24
C GLY A 40 -12.72 15.60 2.07
N THR A 41 -13.06 14.47 1.45
CA THR A 41 -13.33 13.22 2.19
C THR A 41 -12.04 12.57 2.69
N LEU A 42 -12.10 11.86 3.82
CA LEU A 42 -10.95 11.08 4.29
C LEU A 42 -10.92 9.73 3.58
N ILE A 43 -9.82 9.44 2.87
CA ILE A 43 -9.64 8.18 2.13
C ILE A 43 -8.77 7.18 2.90
N ASP A 44 -7.85 7.66 3.74
CA ASP A 44 -6.93 6.79 4.48
C ASP A 44 -6.33 7.47 5.72
N THR A 45 -5.66 6.68 6.56
CA THR A 45 -5.01 7.10 7.80
C THR A 45 -3.62 6.47 7.91
N VAL A 46 -2.62 7.25 8.33
CA VAL A 46 -1.27 6.76 8.57
C VAL A 46 -1.05 6.57 10.07
N TYR A 47 -0.61 5.37 10.46
CA TYR A 47 -0.35 4.98 11.84
C TYR A 47 1.15 4.99 12.16
N CYS A 48 1.48 5.16 13.43
CA CYS A 48 2.87 5.08 13.90
C CYS A 48 3.39 3.65 13.72
N ARG A 49 4.63 3.49 13.27
CA ARG A 49 5.29 2.19 13.21
C ARG A 49 5.67 1.73 14.62
N LYS A 50 5.52 0.44 14.90
CA LYS A 50 6.07 -0.18 16.11
C LYS A 50 7.59 -0.35 16.02
#